data_AF-A0A6H2GZF1-F1
#
_entry.id   AF-A0A6H2GZF1-F1
#
_cell.length_a   1.000
_cell.length_b   1.000
_cell.length_c   1.000
_cell.angle_alpha   90.00
_cell.angle_beta   90.00
_cell.angle_gamma   90.00
#
_symmetry.space_group_name_H-M   'P 1'
#
loop_
_entity.id
_entity.type
_entity.pdbx_description
1 polymer ?
#
loop_
_entity_poly.entity_id
_entity_poly.type
_entity_poly.pdbx_seq_one_letter_code
_entity_poly.pdbx_strand_id
1 'polypeptide(L)'
;MLTTLSKAKQQLLIMPEDSSADEQVALYLQAASEAVELYCRRSFELKERTELCSGLGSTMLPLRAYPVASILTVGEPEQLITNFVELEDGMLFRKEHWPRGIFNIPVRYTGGFVLPSDEPGGPEPTLPKSIELACLLLCKLLYSGEWGKVSERIGDYSVTYDKGIDGESPNLPRAVRGLLRSHVRRWR
;
A
#
# COMPACT_ATOMS: atom_id res chain seq x y z
N MET A 1 -8.27 -6.20 -0.29
CA MET A 1 -7.33 -6.75 0.71
C MET A 1 -5.98 -6.99 0.04
N LEU A 2 -4.86 -6.78 0.73
CA LEU A 2 -3.51 -6.96 0.15
C LEU A 2 -3.05 -8.43 0.09
N THR A 3 -3.85 -9.35 0.62
CA THR A 3 -3.64 -10.79 0.58
C THR A 3 -5.01 -11.46 0.65
N THR A 4 -5.04 -12.78 0.57
CA THR A 4 -6.25 -13.57 0.57
C THR A 4 -6.56 -14.19 1.94
N LEU A 5 -7.82 -14.56 2.17
CA LEU A 5 -8.25 -15.19 3.41
C LEU A 5 -7.59 -16.57 3.57
N SER A 6 -7.51 -17.34 2.48
CA SER A 6 -6.86 -18.65 2.47
C SER A 6 -5.40 -18.57 2.96
N LYS A 7 -4.63 -17.60 2.46
CA LYS A 7 -3.25 -17.37 2.90
C LYS A 7 -3.15 -16.90 4.35
N ALA A 8 -4.09 -16.07 4.81
CA ALA A 8 -4.15 -15.64 6.20
C ALA A 8 -4.41 -16.83 7.14
N LYS A 9 -5.38 -17.69 6.81
CA LYS A 9 -5.67 -18.92 7.57
C LYS A 9 -4.46 -19.84 7.64
N GLN A 10 -3.79 -20.06 6.50
CA GLN A 10 -2.56 -20.86 6.45
C GLN A 10 -1.48 -20.30 7.39
N GLN A 11 -1.28 -18.97 7.39
CA GLN A 11 -0.29 -18.31 8.25
C GLN A 11 -0.63 -18.37 9.75
N LEU A 12 -1.92 -18.43 10.07
CA LEU A 12 -2.47 -18.57 11.42
C LEU A 12 -2.56 -20.03 11.88
N LEU A 13 -2.20 -21.00 11.02
CA LEU A 13 -2.37 -22.44 11.27
C LEU A 13 -3.83 -22.85 11.49
N ILE A 14 -4.77 -22.12 10.89
CA ILE A 14 -6.21 -22.44 10.86
C ILE A 14 -6.45 -23.36 9.66
N MET A 15 -7.24 -24.42 9.85
CA MET A 15 -7.58 -25.34 8.76
C MET A 15 -8.38 -24.61 7.66
N PRO A 16 -8.12 -24.87 6.36
CA PRO A 16 -8.83 -24.19 5.27
C PRO A 16 -10.36 -24.34 5.35
N GLU A 17 -10.83 -25.51 5.77
CA GLU A 17 -12.25 -25.86 5.89
C GLU A 17 -12.93 -25.25 7.13
N ASP A 18 -12.16 -24.75 8.10
CA ASP A 18 -12.71 -24.18 9.33
C ASP A 18 -13.18 -22.74 9.09
N SER A 19 -14.48 -22.55 8.90
CA SER A 19 -15.07 -21.23 8.65
C SER A 19 -15.39 -20.43 9.92
N SER A 20 -15.15 -20.98 11.12
CA SER A 20 -15.58 -20.36 12.38
C SER A 20 -14.89 -19.02 12.67
N ALA A 21 -13.67 -18.84 12.16
CA ALA A 21 -12.86 -17.65 12.35
C ALA A 21 -12.81 -16.73 11.11
N ASP A 22 -13.50 -17.08 10.02
CA ASP A 22 -13.34 -16.39 8.73
C ASP A 22 -13.70 -14.90 8.81
N GLU A 23 -14.81 -14.55 9.44
CA GLU A 23 -15.24 -13.16 9.61
C GLU A 23 -14.21 -12.36 10.43
N GLN A 24 -13.67 -12.95 11.49
CA GLN A 24 -12.69 -12.31 12.36
C GLN A 24 -11.35 -12.12 11.64
N VAL A 25 -10.89 -13.14 10.91
CA VAL A 25 -9.66 -13.06 10.12
C VAL A 25 -9.81 -12.03 9.00
N ALA A 26 -10.95 -12.00 8.30
CA ALA A 26 -11.24 -11.01 7.28
C ALA A 26 -11.19 -9.58 7.82
N LEU A 27 -11.77 -9.35 9.00
CA LEU A 27 -11.74 -8.05 9.68
C LEU A 27 -10.29 -7.60 9.98
N TYR A 28 -9.47 -8.47 10.56
CA TYR A 28 -8.07 -8.14 10.83
C TYR A 28 -7.23 -7.98 9.56
N LEU A 29 -7.56 -8.72 8.51
CA LEU A 29 -6.88 -8.61 7.23
C LEU A 29 -7.19 -7.29 6.53
N GLN A 30 -8.42 -6.81 6.64
CA GLN A 30 -8.81 -5.49 6.17
C GLN A 30 -8.07 -4.40 6.95
N ALA A 31 -8.11 -4.46 8.29
CA ALA A 31 -7.40 -3.50 9.14
C ALA A 31 -5.89 -3.49 8.88
N ALA A 32 -5.28 -4.66 8.68
CA ALA A 32 -3.87 -4.78 8.33
C ALA A 32 -3.56 -4.17 6.95
N SER A 33 -4.43 -4.42 5.96
CA SER A 33 -4.29 -3.86 4.61
C SER A 33 -4.32 -2.32 4.64
N GLU A 34 -5.30 -1.76 5.34
CA GLU A 34 -5.48 -0.31 5.49
C GLU A 34 -4.27 0.32 6.22
N ALA A 35 -3.77 -0.31 7.28
CA ALA A 35 -2.60 0.17 8.00
C ALA A 35 -1.32 0.18 7.14
N VAL A 36 -1.13 -0.84 6.29
CA VAL A 36 0.00 -0.92 5.36
C VAL A 36 -0.08 0.16 4.28
N GLU A 37 -1.27 0.38 3.70
CA GLU A 37 -1.51 1.43 2.71
C GLU A 37 -1.32 2.83 3.30
N LEU A 38 -1.83 3.08 4.51
CA LEU A 38 -1.66 4.34 5.24
C LEU A 38 -0.18 4.62 5.51
N TYR A 39 0.58 3.63 5.97
CA TYR A 39 2.02 3.77 6.20
C TYR A 39 2.78 4.08 4.90
N CYS A 40 2.43 3.42 3.80
CA CYS A 40 3.03 3.68 2.50
C CYS A 40 2.50 4.96 1.83
N ARG A 41 1.45 5.57 2.39
CA ARG A 41 0.72 6.75 1.87
C ARG A 41 0.24 6.55 0.43
N ARG A 42 -0.16 5.33 0.08
CA ARG A 42 -0.68 4.98 -1.25
C ARG A 42 -1.57 3.74 -1.18
N SER A 43 -2.46 3.61 -2.17
CA SER A 43 -3.17 2.36 -2.41
C SER A 43 -2.41 1.50 -3.43
N PHE A 44 -2.43 0.19 -3.20
CA PHE A 44 -1.75 -0.79 -4.06
C PHE A 44 -2.65 -1.44 -5.10
N GLU A 45 -3.97 -1.25 -5.04
CA GLU A 45 -4.88 -1.81 -6.06
C GLU A 45 -4.60 -1.20 -7.45
N LEU A 46 -4.64 -2.03 -8.48
CA LEU A 46 -4.66 -1.60 -9.87
C LEU A 46 -6.02 -0.97 -10.18
N LYS A 47 -6.03 0.34 -10.41
CA LYS A 47 -7.27 1.09 -10.68
C LYS A 47 -6.98 2.32 -11.53
N GLU A 48 -7.98 2.73 -12.32
CA GLU A 48 -7.98 4.04 -12.97
C GLU A 48 -8.11 5.15 -11.91
N ARG A 49 -7.24 6.15 -11.98
CA ARG A 49 -7.21 7.27 -11.06
C ARG A 49 -6.96 8.57 -11.79
N THR A 50 -7.51 9.64 -11.23
CA THR A 50 -7.18 11.01 -11.60
C THR A 50 -6.34 11.60 -10.48
N GLU A 51 -5.10 11.95 -10.79
CA GLU A 51 -4.19 12.62 -9.87
C GLU A 51 -3.95 14.05 -10.31
N LEU A 52 -4.20 15.00 -9.40
CA LEU A 52 -3.79 16.37 -9.59
C LEU A 52 -2.32 16.48 -9.17
N CYS A 53 -1.44 16.69 -10.14
CA CYS A 53 -0.02 16.87 -9.91
C CYS A 53 0.33 18.36 -9.88
N SER A 54 1.28 18.73 -9.03
CA SER A 54 1.84 20.09 -8.99
C SER A 54 3.11 20.14 -9.82
N GLY A 55 3.14 20.98 -10.86
CA GLY A 55 4.36 21.19 -11.61
C GLY A 55 5.32 22.08 -10.85
N LEU A 56 6.54 21.59 -10.59
CA LEU A 56 7.59 22.35 -9.91
C LEU A 56 8.49 23.11 -10.91
N GLY A 57 8.15 23.09 -12.21
CA GLY A 57 9.07 23.53 -13.26
C GLY A 57 10.27 22.59 -13.41
N SER A 58 10.19 21.38 -12.88
CA SER A 58 11.14 20.29 -13.13
C SER A 58 10.79 19.58 -14.44
N THR A 59 11.72 18.78 -14.94
CA THR A 59 11.48 17.87 -16.08
C THR A 59 10.75 16.59 -15.66
N MET A 60 10.55 16.38 -14.36
CA MET A 60 10.09 15.12 -13.76
C MET A 60 8.79 15.34 -13.01
N LEU A 61 7.75 14.56 -13.35
CA LEU A 61 6.45 14.55 -12.67
C LEU A 61 6.21 13.18 -12.04
N PRO A 62 6.24 13.06 -10.70
CA PRO A 62 5.99 11.80 -10.01
C PRO A 62 4.51 11.48 -9.90
N LEU A 63 4.08 10.29 -10.35
CA LEU A 63 2.74 9.73 -10.10
C LEU A 63 2.74 8.84 -8.86
N ARG A 64 1.69 8.90 -8.04
CA ARG A 64 1.63 8.19 -6.75
C ARG A 64 1.37 6.69 -6.87
N ALA A 65 0.57 6.25 -7.84
CA ALA A 65 0.17 4.85 -8.00
C ALA A 65 1.09 4.15 -9.01
N TYR A 66 2.20 3.61 -8.52
CA TYR A 66 3.13 2.80 -9.30
C TYR A 66 3.02 1.30 -8.95
N PRO A 67 3.24 0.38 -9.91
CA PRO A 67 3.61 0.63 -11.30
C PRO A 67 2.46 1.24 -12.10
N VAL A 68 2.79 2.12 -13.06
CA VAL A 68 1.80 2.68 -13.98
C VAL A 68 1.62 1.67 -15.11
N ALA A 69 0.38 1.28 -15.36
CA ALA A 69 0.02 0.32 -16.40
C ALA A 69 -0.29 1.01 -17.72
N SER A 70 -0.98 2.15 -17.66
CA SER A 70 -1.28 2.96 -18.83
C SER A 70 -1.62 4.40 -18.44
N ILE A 71 -1.15 5.36 -19.22
CA ILE A 71 -1.54 6.77 -19.10
C ILE A 71 -2.66 7.04 -20.08
N LEU A 72 -3.78 7.58 -19.59
CA LEU A 72 -4.95 7.89 -20.40
C LEU A 72 -4.86 9.31 -20.93
N THR A 73 -4.69 10.29 -20.03
CA THR A 73 -4.61 11.71 -20.40
C THR A 73 -3.70 12.48 -19.44
N VAL A 74 -2.98 13.47 -19.96
CA VAL A 74 -2.16 14.41 -19.17
C VAL A 74 -2.55 15.82 -19.58
N GLY A 75 -2.90 16.66 -18.61
CA GLY A 75 -3.39 18.02 -18.84
C GLY A 75 -4.91 18.09 -18.91
N GLU A 76 -5.42 19.31 -19.03
CA GLU A 76 -6.85 19.55 -19.12
C GLU A 76 -7.39 19.11 -20.48
N PRO A 77 -8.70 18.79 -20.59
CA PRO A 77 -9.31 18.38 -21.86
C PRO A 77 -9.07 19.36 -23.02
N GLU A 78 -8.95 20.66 -22.71
CA GLU A 78 -8.68 21.72 -23.69
C GLU A 78 -7.20 21.89 -24.04
N GLN A 79 -6.29 21.43 -23.17
CA GLN A 79 -4.84 21.55 -23.33
C GLN A 79 -4.12 20.26 -22.92
N LEU A 80 -4.24 19.25 -23.78
CA LEU A 80 -3.54 17.99 -23.61
C LEU A 80 -2.04 18.17 -23.83
N ILE A 81 -1.26 17.63 -22.90
CA ILE A 81 0.21 17.59 -22.97
C ILE A 81 0.59 16.21 -23.50
N THR A 82 1.11 16.11 -24.71
CA THR A 82 1.48 14.83 -25.35
C THR A 82 2.98 14.60 -25.44
N ASN A 83 3.79 15.64 -25.21
CA ASN A 83 5.24 15.60 -25.37
C ASN A 83 5.98 15.16 -24.10
N PHE A 84 5.62 14.00 -23.58
CA PHE A 84 6.26 13.39 -22.42
C PHE A 84 6.69 11.96 -22.73
N VAL A 85 7.60 11.45 -21.92
CA VAL A 85 8.08 10.06 -21.94
C VAL A 85 7.78 9.45 -20.58
N GLU A 86 7.15 8.28 -20.58
CA GLU A 86 6.99 7.49 -19.37
C GLU A 86 8.32 6.81 -19.02
N LEU A 87 8.77 7.02 -17.79
CA LEU A 87 9.92 6.33 -17.21
C LEU A 87 9.42 5.25 -16.23
N GLU A 88 10.31 4.34 -15.87
CA GLU A 88 10.07 3.36 -14.82
C GLU A 88 9.65 4.02 -13.49
N ASP A 89 8.97 3.26 -12.63
CA ASP A 89 8.48 3.69 -11.31
C ASP A 89 7.40 4.80 -11.30
N GLY A 90 6.70 5.00 -12.41
CA GLY A 90 5.59 5.97 -12.49
C GLY A 90 6.07 7.42 -12.51
N MET A 91 7.15 7.68 -13.24
CA MET A 91 7.71 9.01 -13.45
C MET A 91 7.45 9.48 -14.88
N LEU A 92 6.90 10.67 -15.06
CA LEU A 92 6.75 11.27 -16.38
C LEU A 92 7.86 12.29 -16.63
N PHE A 93 8.63 12.08 -17.69
CA PHE A 93 9.68 12.98 -18.13
C PHE A 93 9.20 13.88 -19.25
N ARG A 94 9.43 15.19 -19.12
CA ARG A 94 9.16 16.18 -20.17
C ARG A 94 10.36 17.09 -20.36
N LYS A 95 10.90 17.14 -21.58
CA LYS A 95 12.08 17.94 -21.95
C LYS A 95 11.83 19.44 -21.80
N GLU A 96 10.61 19.89 -22.08
CA GLU A 96 10.18 21.30 -22.00
C GLU A 96 9.86 21.76 -20.57
N HIS A 97 10.08 20.92 -19.55
CA HIS A 97 9.66 21.12 -18.17
C HIS A 97 8.13 21.11 -18.00
N TRP A 98 7.69 20.72 -16.80
CA TRP A 98 6.29 20.75 -16.43
C TRP A 98 5.86 22.18 -16.06
N PRO A 99 4.65 22.63 -16.46
CA PRO A 99 4.18 23.99 -16.17
C PRO A 99 4.14 24.22 -14.67
N ARG A 100 4.71 25.33 -14.19
CA ARG A 100 4.73 25.64 -12.75
C ARG A 100 3.32 25.92 -12.23
N GLY A 101 2.95 25.24 -11.16
CA GLY A 101 1.66 25.46 -10.50
C GLY A 101 1.39 24.43 -9.41
N ILE A 102 0.40 24.74 -8.58
CA ILE A 102 -0.08 23.85 -7.53
C ILE A 102 -1.30 23.12 -8.09
N PHE A 103 -1.27 21.78 -8.08
CA PHE A 103 -2.36 20.92 -8.57
C PHE A 103 -2.85 21.28 -9.99
N ASN A 104 -1.95 21.78 -10.84
CA ASN A 104 -2.27 22.35 -12.14
C ASN A 104 -2.18 21.34 -13.31
N ILE A 105 -1.75 20.10 -13.04
CA ILE A 105 -1.58 19.07 -14.06
C ILE A 105 -2.45 17.87 -13.69
N PRO A 106 -3.69 17.79 -14.19
CA PRO A 106 -4.50 16.58 -14.02
C PRO A 106 -3.91 15.46 -14.89
N VAL A 107 -3.67 14.31 -14.26
CA VAL A 107 -3.20 13.10 -14.93
C VAL A 107 -4.20 11.99 -14.67
N ARG A 108 -4.77 11.43 -15.74
CA ARG A 108 -5.60 10.22 -15.68
C ARG A 108 -4.77 9.04 -16.13
N TYR A 109 -4.69 8.01 -15.30
CA TYR A 109 -3.88 6.84 -15.57
C TYR A 109 -4.41 5.63 -14.80
N THR A 110 -4.06 4.45 -15.28
CA THR A 110 -4.26 3.19 -14.56
C THR A 110 -2.94 2.78 -13.94
N GLY A 111 -2.92 2.57 -12.62
CA GLY A 111 -1.70 2.20 -11.92
C GLY A 111 -1.98 1.45 -10.62
N GLY A 112 -1.00 0.67 -10.17
CA GLY A 112 -1.07 -0.24 -9.03
C GLY A 112 -0.80 -1.69 -9.40
N PHE A 113 -1.15 -2.60 -8.51
CA PHE A 113 -0.93 -4.03 -8.64
C PHE A 113 -2.24 -4.79 -8.70
N VAL A 114 -2.24 -5.90 -9.44
CA VAL A 114 -3.31 -6.89 -9.35
C VAL A 114 -3.20 -7.53 -7.98
N LEU A 115 -4.23 -7.32 -7.15
CA LEU A 115 -4.26 -7.84 -5.79
C LEU A 115 -4.54 -9.35 -5.79
N PRO A 116 -4.01 -10.09 -4.82
CA PRO A 116 -4.38 -11.48 -4.62
C PRO A 116 -5.89 -11.65 -4.40
N SER A 117 -6.49 -12.65 -5.06
CA SER A 117 -7.88 -13.07 -4.88
C SER A 117 -7.94 -14.58 -4.60
N ASP A 118 -8.92 -15.00 -3.81
CA ASP A 118 -9.25 -16.42 -3.58
C ASP A 118 -10.16 -16.99 -4.68
N GLU A 119 -10.62 -16.16 -5.63
CA GLU A 119 -11.50 -16.60 -6.72
C GLU A 119 -10.74 -17.49 -7.73
N PRO A 120 -11.24 -18.70 -8.04
CA PRO A 120 -10.62 -19.58 -9.02
C PRO A 120 -10.70 -18.97 -10.42
N GLY A 121 -9.56 -18.91 -11.12
CA GLY A 121 -9.47 -18.30 -12.46
C GLY A 121 -9.34 -16.77 -12.45
N GLY A 122 -9.13 -16.15 -11.28
CA GLY A 122 -8.81 -14.73 -11.18
C GLY A 122 -7.49 -14.35 -11.86
N PRO A 123 -7.27 -13.05 -12.13
CA PRO A 123 -6.02 -12.58 -12.72
C PRO A 123 -4.82 -12.87 -11.81
N GLU A 124 -3.67 -13.18 -12.41
CA GLU A 124 -2.46 -13.48 -11.63
C GLU A 124 -2.02 -12.25 -10.82
N PRO A 125 -1.81 -12.39 -9.49
CA PRO A 125 -1.47 -11.26 -8.65
C PRO A 125 -0.04 -10.78 -8.91
N THR A 126 0.11 -9.49 -9.17
CA THR A 126 1.41 -8.84 -9.42
C THR A 126 1.96 -8.13 -8.18
N LEU A 127 1.24 -8.19 -7.05
CA LEU A 127 1.65 -7.57 -5.80
C LEU A 127 2.99 -8.14 -5.29
N PRO A 128 3.97 -7.28 -4.94
CA PRO A 128 5.24 -7.73 -4.37
C PRO A 128 5.06 -8.54 -3.08
N LYS A 129 5.77 -9.66 -2.99
CA LYS A 129 5.70 -10.58 -1.83
C LYS A 129 6.06 -9.92 -0.51
N SER A 130 6.88 -8.87 -0.51
CA SER A 130 7.19 -8.10 0.69
C SER A 130 5.98 -7.38 1.27
N ILE A 131 5.08 -6.85 0.42
CA ILE A 131 3.86 -6.14 0.85
C ILE A 131 2.82 -7.16 1.33
N GLU A 132 2.64 -8.24 0.57
CA GLU A 132 1.76 -9.35 0.95
C GLU A 132 2.14 -9.93 2.32
N LEU A 133 3.42 -10.23 2.53
CA LEU A 133 3.95 -10.73 3.80
C LEU A 133 3.83 -9.71 4.93
N ALA A 134 4.05 -8.43 4.66
CA ALA A 134 3.88 -7.36 5.65
C ALA A 134 2.43 -7.31 6.17
N CYS A 135 1.45 -7.43 5.26
CA CYS A 135 0.04 -7.50 5.61
C CYS A 135 -0.28 -8.76 6.43
N LEU A 136 0.19 -9.94 6.01
CA LEU A 136 0.00 -11.20 6.74
C LEU A 136 0.58 -11.17 8.15
N LEU A 137 1.79 -10.64 8.32
CA LEU A 137 2.42 -10.49 9.64
C LEU A 137 1.62 -9.56 10.55
N LEU A 138 1.13 -8.45 10.00
CA LEU A 138 0.33 -7.51 10.78
C LEU A 138 -1.03 -8.12 11.16
N CYS A 139 -1.68 -8.86 10.25
CA CYS A 139 -2.89 -9.62 10.54
C CYS A 139 -2.66 -10.64 11.66
N LYS A 140 -1.53 -11.35 11.65
CA LYS A 140 -1.16 -12.28 12.71
C LYS A 140 -1.00 -11.60 14.07
N LEU A 141 -0.37 -10.43 14.10
CA LEU A 141 -0.18 -9.65 15.34
C LEU A 141 -1.51 -9.08 15.86
N LEU A 142 -2.40 -8.68 14.97
CA LEU A 142 -3.77 -8.29 15.30
C LEU A 142 -4.56 -9.45 15.92
N TYR A 143 -4.54 -10.61 15.26
CA TYR A 143 -5.27 -11.79 15.68
C TYR A 143 -4.80 -12.33 17.04
N SER A 144 -3.48 -12.34 17.27
CA SER A 144 -2.87 -12.78 18.54
C SER A 144 -2.95 -11.73 19.66
N GLY A 145 -3.39 -10.50 19.36
CA GLY A 145 -3.37 -9.39 20.32
C GLY A 145 -1.96 -8.97 20.74
N GLU A 146 -0.94 -9.25 19.91
CA GLU A 146 0.45 -8.87 20.15
C GLU A 146 0.78 -7.44 19.68
N TRP A 147 -0.09 -6.80 18.90
CA TRP A 147 0.17 -5.45 18.43
C TRP A 147 0.23 -4.46 19.59
N GLY A 148 1.38 -3.79 19.71
CA GLY A 148 1.64 -2.77 20.71
C GLY A 148 2.28 -3.32 21.98
N LYS A 149 2.46 -4.64 22.13
CA LYS A 149 3.24 -5.22 23.23
C LYS A 149 4.74 -5.01 23.00
N VAL A 150 5.42 -4.44 23.99
CA VAL A 150 6.87 -4.17 23.98
C VAL A 150 7.62 -5.21 24.80
N SER A 151 7.07 -5.62 25.95
CA SER A 151 7.64 -6.69 26.77
C SER A 151 6.56 -7.37 27.61
N GLU A 152 6.66 -8.67 27.77
CA GLU A 152 5.81 -9.49 28.64
C GLU A 152 6.70 -10.28 29.62
N ARG A 153 6.41 -10.18 30.92
CA ARG A 153 7.07 -10.98 31.95
C ARG A 153 6.09 -12.02 32.49
N ILE A 154 6.49 -13.29 32.45
CA ILE A 154 5.73 -14.42 33.01
C ILE A 154 6.20 -14.66 34.45
N GLY A 155 5.31 -14.52 35.44
CA GLY A 155 5.63 -14.46 36.88
C GLY A 155 4.67 -13.51 37.60
N ASP A 156 5.14 -12.49 38.33
CA ASP A 156 4.28 -11.36 38.68
C ASP A 156 3.96 -10.58 37.39
N TYR A 157 2.87 -11.01 36.75
CA TYR A 157 2.52 -10.71 35.37
C TYR A 157 2.51 -9.19 35.12
N SER A 158 3.32 -8.77 34.15
CA SER A 158 3.39 -7.38 33.73
C SER A 158 3.64 -7.32 32.23
N VAL A 159 2.83 -6.50 31.55
CA VAL A 159 2.93 -6.22 30.12
C VAL A 159 3.22 -4.74 29.95
N THR A 160 4.28 -4.42 29.22
CA THR A 160 4.59 -3.05 28.80
C THR A 160 4.13 -2.87 27.37
N TYR A 161 3.35 -1.82 27.13
CA TYR A 161 2.87 -1.45 25.80
C TYR A 161 3.65 -0.26 25.25
N ASP A 162 3.72 -0.17 23.92
CA ASP A 162 4.32 0.96 23.22
C ASP A 162 3.44 2.20 23.43
N LYS A 163 4.00 3.19 24.13
CA LYS A 163 3.39 4.51 24.21
C LYS A 163 3.82 5.22 22.93
N GLY A 164 2.99 5.10 21.89
CA GLY A 164 3.24 5.72 20.59
C GLY A 164 3.73 7.17 20.72
N ILE A 165 4.46 7.64 19.71
CA ILE A 165 4.92 9.02 19.65
C ILE A 165 3.68 9.88 19.34
N ASP A 166 3.28 10.72 20.28
CA ASP A 166 2.34 11.83 20.09
C ASP A 166 0.88 11.50 19.75
N GLY A 167 0.32 10.40 20.27
CA GLY A 167 -1.12 10.10 20.15
C GLY A 167 -1.57 9.72 18.73
N GLU A 168 -0.65 9.58 17.78
CA GLU A 168 -0.89 8.92 16.50
C GLU A 168 -0.72 7.39 16.64
N SER A 169 -1.43 6.66 15.78
CA SER A 169 -1.59 5.20 15.75
C SER A 169 -0.34 4.40 16.16
N PRO A 170 -0.50 3.23 16.79
CA PRO A 170 0.63 2.38 17.21
C PRO A 170 1.57 2.17 16.02
N ASN A 171 2.83 2.55 16.21
CA ASN A 171 3.88 2.43 15.20
C ASN A 171 3.86 1.01 14.61
N LEU A 172 3.86 0.89 13.29
CA LEU A 172 3.95 -0.42 12.66
C LEU A 172 5.16 -1.20 13.21
N PRO A 173 5.00 -2.51 13.50
CA PRO A 173 6.09 -3.34 14.01
C PRO A 173 7.36 -3.20 13.17
N ARG A 174 8.54 -3.26 13.81
CA ARG A 174 9.84 -3.09 13.12
C ARG A 174 10.01 -4.03 11.93
N ALA A 175 9.59 -5.29 12.06
CA ALA A 175 9.65 -6.28 10.99
C ALA A 175 8.80 -5.87 9.78
N VAL A 176 7.56 -5.41 10.02
CA VAL A 176 6.64 -4.92 8.98
C VAL A 176 7.23 -3.69 8.28
N ARG A 177 7.79 -2.73 9.04
CA ARG A 177 8.47 -1.56 8.47
C ARG A 177 9.68 -1.93 7.62
N GLY A 178 10.43 -2.95 8.02
CA GLY A 178 11.57 -3.49 7.27
C GLY A 178 11.16 -3.95 5.86
N LEU A 179 10.05 -4.69 5.77
CA LEU A 179 9.51 -5.19 4.50
C LEU A 179 8.94 -4.08 3.61
N LEU A 180 8.37 -3.03 4.21
CA LEU A 180 7.77 -1.91 3.47
C LEU A 180 8.78 -0.82 3.07
N ARG A 181 10.03 -0.89 3.55
CA ARG A 181 11.02 0.20 3.39
C ARG A 181 11.27 0.61 1.94
N SER A 182 11.25 -0.33 1.00
CA SER A 182 11.43 -0.06 -0.44
C SER A 182 10.19 0.57 -1.09
N HIS A 183 9.02 0.43 -0.47
CA HIS A 183 7.71 0.83 -1.02
C HIS A 183 7.19 2.15 -0.45
N VAL A 184 7.90 2.72 0.53
CA VAL A 184 7.64 4.07 1.04
C VAL A 184 8.40 5.06 0.16
N ARG A 185 7.67 5.86 -0.62
CA ARG A 185 8.28 6.89 -1.45
C ARG A 185 8.87 7.98 -0.56
N ARG A 186 10.20 8.14 -0.61
CA ARG A 186 10.90 9.26 0.01
C ARG A 186 10.80 10.44 -0.94
N TRP A 187 9.90 11.37 -0.64
CA TRP A 187 9.94 12.70 -1.25
C TRP A 187 11.26 13.34 -0.81
N ARG A 188 12.16 13.56 -1.77
CA ARG A 188 13.37 14.40 -1.59
C ARG A 188 13.08 15.77 -2.15
#